data_AF-A0A7V1LI77-F1
#
_entry.id   AF-A0A7V1LI77-F1
#
_cell.length_a   1.000
_cell.length_b   1.000
_cell.length_c   1.000
_cell.angle_alpha   90.00
_cell.angle_beta   90.00
_cell.angle_gamma   90.00
#
_symmetry.space_group_name_H-M   'P 1'
#
loop_
_entity.id
_entity.type
_entity.pdbx_description
1 polymer ?
#
loop_
_entity_poly.entity_id
_entity_poly.type
_entity_poly.pdbx_seq_one_letter_code
_entity_poly.pdbx_strand_id
1 'polypeptide(L)'
;MKVEQYYIIITISFKEEGKKWTAHCEELGTAAYGKSLEDAKIKIQEAIDLHLCTLEEVGTLMEFLNENKIKIIKEKPTKNINISIPPNSSILTQSYIPKIHAYC
;
A
#
# COMPACT_ATOMS: atom_id res chain seq x y z
N MET A 1 -14.14 -22.23 9.53
CA MET A 1 -13.30 -21.45 8.59
C MET A 1 -12.16 -20.84 9.40
N LYS A 2 -10.91 -21.16 9.09
CA LYS A 2 -9.75 -20.54 9.76
C LYS A 2 -9.36 -19.31 8.93
N VAL A 3 -9.44 -18.13 9.53
CA VAL A 3 -8.97 -16.89 8.91
C VAL A 3 -7.47 -16.79 9.19
N GLU A 4 -6.64 -17.09 8.19
CA GLU A 4 -5.21 -16.81 8.29
C GLU A 4 -4.96 -15.33 7.97
N GLN A 5 -4.18 -14.68 8.83
CA GLN A 5 -3.84 -13.27 8.69
C GLN A 5 -2.49 -13.13 8.00
N TYR A 6 -2.45 -12.30 6.98
CA TYR A 6 -1.25 -12.00 6.23
C TYR A 6 -1.01 -10.49 6.19
N TYR A 7 0.22 -10.12 5.92
CA TYR A 7 0.69 -8.75 5.77
C TYR A 7 1.36 -8.63 4.41
N ILE A 8 1.10 -7.53 3.71
CA ILE A 8 1.86 -7.16 2.53
C ILE A 8 2.67 -5.91 2.83
N ILE A 9 3.82 -5.77 2.18
CA ILE A 9 4.62 -4.55 2.26
C ILE A 9 4.46 -3.85 0.93
N ILE A 10 3.95 -2.62 0.98
CA ILE A 10 3.83 -1.77 -0.21
C ILE A 10 4.48 -0.41 0.03
N THR A 11 4.83 0.24 -1.07
CA THR A 11 5.59 1.48 -1.12
C THR A 11 4.70 2.57 -1.69
N ILE A 12 4.59 3.66 -0.93
CA ILE A 12 3.80 4.82 -1.32
C ILE A 12 4.78 5.95 -1.58
N SER A 13 4.73 6.47 -2.80
CA SER A 13 5.44 7.69 -3.19
C SER A 13 4.51 8.89 -3.05
N PHE A 14 5.02 10.00 -2.56
CA PHE A 14 4.32 11.26 -2.36
C PHE A 14 5.07 12.35 -3.11
N LYS A 15 4.37 13.04 -4.00
CA LYS A 15 4.92 14.13 -4.79
C LYS A 15 4.15 15.41 -4.51
N GLU A 16 4.86 16.49 -4.25
CA GLU A 16 4.25 17.81 -4.20
C GLU A 16 4.03 18.35 -5.62
N GLU A 17 2.79 18.73 -5.93
CA GLU A 17 2.41 19.35 -7.19
C GLU A 17 1.71 20.68 -6.91
N GLY A 18 2.50 21.76 -6.91
CA GLY A 18 2.04 23.11 -6.63
C GLY A 18 1.66 23.31 -5.17
N LYS A 19 0.35 23.30 -4.87
CA LYS A 19 -0.19 23.44 -3.49
C LYS A 19 -0.90 22.17 -3.01
N LYS A 20 -0.69 21.05 -3.70
CA LYS A 20 -1.34 19.77 -3.44
C LYS A 20 -0.30 18.67 -3.40
N TRP A 21 -0.68 17.56 -2.78
CA TRP A 21 0.15 16.36 -2.68
C TRP A 21 -0.53 15.22 -3.43
N THR A 22 0.23 14.51 -4.24
CA THR A 22 -0.21 13.29 -4.93
C THR A 22 0.50 12.10 -4.30
N ALA A 23 -0.26 11.12 -3.85
CA ALA A 23 0.24 9.85 -3.33
C ALA A 23 -0.01 8.74 -4.34
N HIS A 24 0.98 7.88 -4.56
CA HIS A 24 0.93 6.81 -5.54
C HIS A 24 1.54 5.53 -4.97
N CYS A 25 0.77 4.45 -4.97
CA CYS A 25 1.23 3.10 -4.69
C CYS A 25 1.45 2.37 -6.01
N GLU A 26 2.72 2.14 -6.36
CA GLU A 26 3.07 1.49 -7.63
C GLU A 26 2.63 0.03 -7.66
N GLU A 27 2.69 -0.67 -6.52
CA GLU A 27 2.35 -2.08 -6.43
C GLU A 27 0.85 -2.37 -6.69
N LEU A 28 -0.04 -1.47 -6.26
CA LEU A 28 -1.48 -1.63 -6.43
C LEU A 28 -2.04 -0.81 -7.60
N GLY A 29 -1.23 0.04 -8.23
CA GLY A 29 -1.69 1.00 -9.23
C GLY A 29 -2.69 2.02 -8.68
N THR A 30 -2.70 2.24 -7.37
CA THR A 30 -3.65 3.13 -6.69
C THR A 30 -3.02 4.49 -6.47
N ALA A 31 -3.76 5.57 -6.74
CA ALA A 31 -3.33 6.94 -6.51
C ALA A 31 -4.40 7.74 -5.77
N ALA A 32 -3.97 8.70 -4.95
CA ALA A 32 -4.86 9.61 -4.24
C ALA A 32 -4.26 11.02 -4.18
N TYR A 33 -5.14 12.03 -4.11
CA TYR A 33 -4.74 13.43 -4.01
C TYR A 33 -5.14 14.02 -2.66
N GLY A 34 -4.23 14.79 -2.07
CA GLY A 34 -4.44 15.49 -0.81
C GLY A 34 -4.13 16.98 -0.89
N LYS A 35 -4.77 17.74 0.01
CA LYS A 35 -4.45 19.17 0.21
C LYS A 35 -3.13 19.38 0.95
N SER A 36 -2.72 18.38 1.72
CA SER A 36 -1.48 18.32 2.50
C SER A 36 -0.90 16.91 2.41
N LEU A 37 0.37 16.73 2.77
CA LEU A 37 1.01 15.42 2.84
C LEU A 37 0.20 14.42 3.71
N GLU A 38 -0.27 14.88 4.88
CA GLU A 38 -1.09 14.06 5.78
C GLU A 38 -2.44 13.68 5.18
N ASP A 39 -3.11 14.61 4.50
CA ASP A 39 -4.39 14.35 3.80
C ASP A 39 -4.19 13.35 2.66
N ALA A 40 -3.09 13.47 1.89
CA ALA A 40 -2.75 12.53 0.84
C ALA A 40 -2.46 11.14 1.41
N LYS A 41 -1.79 11.06 2.57
CA LYS A 41 -1.46 9.82 3.29
C LYS A 41 -2.70 9.10 3.80
N ILE A 42 -3.66 9.81 4.38
CA ILE A 42 -4.91 9.19 4.84
C ILE A 42 -5.68 8.63 3.65
N LYS A 43 -5.86 9.45 2.61
CA LYS A 43 -6.66 9.05 1.43
C LYS A 43 -6.06 7.88 0.66
N ILE A 44 -4.73 7.84 0.50
CA ILE A 44 -4.10 6.70 -0.17
C ILE A 44 -4.23 5.43 0.65
N GLN A 45 -4.14 5.50 1.99
CA GLN A 45 -4.36 4.34 2.86
C GLN A 45 -5.79 3.84 2.75
N GLU A 46 -6.79 4.73 2.80
CA GLU A 46 -8.20 4.35 2.60
C GLU A 46 -8.44 3.72 1.22
N ALA A 47 -7.86 4.28 0.17
CA ALA A 47 -7.99 3.74 -1.19
C ALA A 47 -7.32 2.37 -1.32
N ILE A 48 -6.18 2.16 -0.67
CA ILE A 48 -5.49 0.87 -0.60
C ILE A 48 -6.35 -0.15 0.13
N ASP A 49 -6.82 0.18 1.34
CA ASP A 49 -7.62 -0.71 2.17
C ASP A 49 -8.91 -1.12 1.44
N LEU A 50 -9.56 -0.18 0.75
CA LEU A 50 -10.74 -0.45 -0.06
C LEU A 50 -10.44 -1.37 -1.25
N HIS A 51 -9.32 -1.15 -1.96
CA HIS A 51 -8.90 -1.98 -3.08
C HIS A 51 -8.65 -3.42 -2.62
N LEU A 52 -7.91 -3.61 -1.52
CA LEU A 52 -7.64 -4.92 -0.94
C LEU A 52 -8.92 -5.61 -0.49
N CYS A 53 -9.80 -4.90 0.23
CA CYS A 53 -11.09 -5.43 0.65
C CYS A 53 -11.92 -5.93 -0.55
N THR A 54 -11.96 -5.16 -1.63
CA THR A 54 -12.69 -5.56 -2.85
C THR A 54 -12.10 -6.82 -3.48
N LEU A 55 -10.76 -6.94 -3.53
CA LEU A 55 -10.08 -8.14 -4.05
C LEU A 55 -10.30 -9.36 -3.16
N GLU A 56 -10.40 -9.18 -1.84
CA GLU A 56 -10.75 -10.24 -0.89
C GLU A 56 -12.19 -10.73 -1.10
N GLU A 57 -13.15 -9.79 -1.27
CA GLU A 57 -14.56 -10.12 -1.49
C GLU A 57 -14.80 -10.86 -2.81
N VAL A 58 -14.04 -10.53 -3.86
CA VAL A 58 -14.13 -11.19 -5.17
C VAL A 58 -13.31 -12.47 -5.23
N GLY A 59 -12.43 -12.71 -4.25
CA GLY A 59 -11.58 -13.90 -4.16
C GLY A 59 -10.34 -13.90 -5.06
N THR A 60 -10.01 -12.75 -5.68
CA THR A 60 -8.89 -12.61 -6.62
C THR A 60 -7.63 -12.03 -5.98
N LEU A 61 -7.64 -11.77 -4.66
CA LEU A 61 -6.52 -11.15 -3.96
C LEU A 61 -5.19 -11.89 -4.16
N MET A 62 -5.16 -13.21 -3.95
CA MET A 62 -3.89 -13.97 -4.08
C MET A 62 -3.32 -13.94 -5.49
N GLU A 63 -4.20 -14.05 -6.50
CA GLU A 63 -3.81 -13.99 -7.92
C GLU A 63 -3.20 -12.62 -8.23
N PHE A 64 -3.89 -11.55 -7.84
CA PHE A 64 -3.43 -10.18 -8.03
C PHE A 64 -2.07 -9.92 -7.36
N LEU A 65 -1.90 -10.35 -6.10
CA LEU A 65 -0.63 -10.18 -5.37
C LEU A 65 0.51 -10.94 -6.05
N ASN A 66 0.23 -12.14 -6.56
CA ASN A 66 1.21 -12.96 -7.27
C ASN A 66 1.60 -12.33 -8.62
N GLU A 67 0.64 -11.83 -9.39
CA GLU A 67 0.89 -11.13 -10.67
C GLU A 67 1.72 -9.86 -10.48
N ASN A 68 1.44 -9.09 -9.43
CA ASN A 68 2.18 -7.86 -9.09
C ASN A 68 3.47 -8.11 -8.31
N LYS A 69 3.87 -9.39 -8.09
CA LYS A 69 5.07 -9.79 -7.34
C LYS A 69 5.14 -9.20 -5.92
N ILE A 70 3.99 -9.00 -5.30
CA ILE A 70 3.87 -8.45 -3.95
C ILE A 70 4.16 -9.55 -2.95
N LYS A 71 5.09 -9.31 -2.03
CA LYS A 71 5.46 -10.29 -1.01
C LYS A 71 4.40 -10.35 0.08
N ILE A 72 3.89 -11.56 0.29
CA ILE A 72 2.96 -11.88 1.37
C ILE A 72 3.74 -12.46 2.56
N ILE A 73 3.50 -11.93 3.75
CA ILE A 73 4.20 -12.31 4.98
C ILE A 73 3.15 -12.74 6.01
N LYS A 74 3.34 -13.89 6.67
CA LYS A 74 2.43 -14.38 7.72
C LYS A 74 2.61 -13.64 9.06
N GLU A 75 3.84 -13.21 9.35
CA GLU A 75 4.17 -12.51 10.59
C GLU A 75 4.23 -11.00 10.39
N LYS A 76 3.70 -10.25 11.35
CA LYS A 76 3.80 -8.79 11.33
C LYS A 76 5.29 -8.44 11.41
N PRO A 77 5.85 -7.72 10.43
CA PRO A 77 7.25 -7.30 10.49
C PRO A 77 7.46 -6.44 11.75
N THR A 78 8.27 -6.94 12.69
CA THR A 78 8.65 -6.25 13.94
C THR A 78 9.75 -5.22 13.73
N LYS A 79 10.42 -5.22 12.57
CA LYS A 79 11.41 -4.22 12.19
C LYS A 79 10.74 -3.11 11.40
N ASN A 80 11.07 -1.86 11.73
CA ASN A 80 10.83 -0.70 10.86
C ASN A 80 11.44 -1.02 9.49
N ILE A 81 10.60 -1.32 8.50
CA ILE A 81 11.04 -1.51 7.12
C ILE A 81 11.40 -0.10 6.62
N ASN A 82 12.69 0.21 6.69
CA ASN A 82 13.26 1.47 6.26
C ASN A 82 13.43 1.39 4.74
N ILE A 83 12.41 1.83 4.00
CA ILE A 83 12.50 1.94 2.54
C ILE A 83 13.44 3.07 2.20
N SER A 84 14.46 2.71 1.43
CA SER A 84 15.48 3.62 0.96
C SER A 84 14.86 4.61 -0.02
N ILE A 85 15.03 5.88 0.28
CA ILE A 85 14.68 7.01 -0.57
C ILE A 85 15.63 6.96 -1.77
N PRO A 86 15.18 6.95 -3.03
CA PRO A 86 16.08 7.25 -4.13
C PRO A 86 16.63 8.68 -3.92
N PRO A 87 17.96 8.86 -3.83
CA PRO A 87 18.59 10.07 -3.28
C PRO A 87 18.45 11.36 -4.11
N ASN A 88 17.54 11.43 -5.09
CA ASN A 88 17.51 12.54 -6.05
C ASN A 88 16.14 12.90 -6.65
N SER A 89 15.08 12.98 -5.85
CA SER A 89 13.78 13.44 -6.37
C SER A 89 12.94 14.11 -5.30
N SER A 90 12.16 15.13 -5.68
CA SER A 90 11.12 15.81 -4.88
C SER A 90 9.95 14.90 -4.47
N ILE A 91 10.23 13.61 -4.28
CA ILE A 91 9.28 12.53 -4.05
C ILE A 91 9.66 11.89 -2.72
N LEU A 92 8.74 11.92 -1.75
CA LEU A 92 8.89 11.26 -0.46
C LEU A 92 8.35 9.83 -0.58
N THR A 93 9.07 8.83 -0.11
CA THR A 93 8.62 7.43 -0.14
C THR A 93 8.38 6.90 1.27
N GLN A 94 7.26 6.23 1.50
CA GLN A 94 6.89 5.63 2.77
C GLN A 94 6.32 4.22 2.57
N SER A 95 6.68 3.27 3.43
CA SER A 95 6.05 1.96 3.45
C SER A 95 4.71 2.05 4.15
N TYR A 96 3.82 1.19 3.67
CA TYR A 96 2.58 0.87 4.33
C TYR A 96 2.41 -0.64 4.37
N ILE A 97 1.87 -1.14 5.49
CA ILE A 97 1.80 -2.57 5.79
C ILE A 97 0.34 -2.89 6.14
N PRO A 98 -0.53 -2.97 5.13
CA PRO A 98 -1.90 -3.34 5.37
C PRO A 98 -1.99 -4.82 5.75
N LYS A 99 -3.07 -5.13 6.46
CA LYS A 99 -3.41 -6.47 6.88
C LYS A 99 -4.44 -7.02 5.89
N ILE A 100 -4.23 -8.25 5.44
CA ILE A 100 -5.12 -8.94 4.52
C ILE A 100 -5.58 -10.27 5.12
N HIS A 101 -6.79 -10.69 4.79
CA HIS A 101 -7.35 -11.98 5.15
C HIS A 101 -7.39 -12.86 3.92
N ALA A 102 -6.66 -13.97 3.97
CA ALA A 102 -6.83 -14.98 2.94
C ALA A 102 -7.92 -15.95 3.37
N TYR A 103 -8.96 -16.08 2.54
CA TYR A 103 -9.86 -17.23 2.58
C TYR A 103 -9.17 -18.37 1.82
N CYS A 104 -8.63 -19.35 2.56
CA CYS A 104 -8.25 -20.65 2.00
C CYS A 104 -9.44 -21.62 2.07
#